data_AF-A0AAN5GVX3-F1
#
_entry.id   AF-A0AAN5GVX3-F1
#
_cell.length_a   1.000
_cell.length_b   1.000
_cell.length_c   1.000
_cell.angle_alpha   90.00
_cell.angle_beta   90.00
_cell.angle_gamma   90.00
#
_symmetry.space_group_name_H-M   'P 1'
#
loop_
_entity.id
_entity.type
_entity.pdbx_description
1 polymer ?
#
loop_
_entity_poly.entity_id
_entity_poly.type
_entity_poly.pdbx_seq_one_letter_code
_entity_poly.pdbx_strand_id
1 'polypeptide(L)'
;KAILQHDLAWKPGHNDFGIDLELYKWACFKKPESAFNCGAIWYSPQTWQFFEEAAEGRRKYNPQMLYQYIQRHSDITDWFNRKGYRTSLMPYANDLEEHYAFHPLIVQRLLMGRLGEEAIRALLHERYKIITTTQVSDHRIFELYDFSVKNSDYRIDAKFWGQDTLDKADEEYQQWLASGTDPNQTPLGLSSKLAKIRAIEGDNVKLVIANFVAPHSDCQLLGFSSQLIPTQDLYHADILILGGCITPDTVSSVTLGFENLTTMIYQNIHERA
;
A
#
# COMPACT_ATOMS: atom_id res chain seq x y z
N LYS A 1 2.27 -18.08 3.22
CA LYS A 1 1.01 -17.44 3.67
C LYS A 1 0.77 -16.32 2.69
N ALA A 2 -0.26 -16.34 1.82
CA ALA A 2 -0.43 -15.18 0.94
C ALA A 2 -1.21 -14.04 1.62
N ILE A 3 -1.00 -12.81 1.15
CA ILE A 3 -1.59 -11.55 1.62
C ILE A 3 -3.13 -11.60 1.82
N LEU A 4 -3.83 -12.42 1.03
CA LEU A 4 -5.25 -12.74 1.25
C LEU A 4 -5.57 -14.23 1.06
N GLN A 5 -4.56 -15.09 0.99
CA GLN A 5 -4.77 -16.50 0.70
C GLN A 5 -4.67 -17.28 2.00
N HIS A 6 -5.81 -17.35 2.68
CA HIS A 6 -6.40 -18.63 3.03
C HIS A 6 -7.91 -18.45 2.88
N ASP A 7 -8.43 -19.18 1.90
CA ASP A 7 -9.80 -19.52 1.57
C ASP A 7 -10.86 -18.41 1.57
N LEU A 8 -11.51 -18.27 0.43
CA LEU A 8 -12.91 -17.84 0.39
C LEU A 8 -13.76 -18.59 1.45
N ALA A 9 -13.41 -19.84 1.76
CA ALA A 9 -13.96 -20.65 2.85
C ALA A 9 -13.29 -20.44 4.24
N TRP A 10 -12.38 -19.48 4.42
CA TRP A 10 -11.82 -19.16 5.73
C TRP A 10 -12.94 -18.63 6.61
N LYS A 11 -13.14 -19.33 7.72
CA LYS A 11 -14.08 -18.96 8.77
C LYS A 11 -13.29 -18.37 9.93
N PRO A 12 -13.57 -17.12 10.34
CA PRO A 12 -12.99 -16.57 11.57
C PRO A 12 -13.36 -17.45 12.78
N GLY A 13 -12.56 -17.38 13.85
CA GLY A 13 -12.96 -17.98 15.12
C GLY A 13 -14.24 -17.32 15.63
N HIS A 14 -14.97 -18.01 16.51
CA HIS A 14 -16.21 -17.48 17.07
C HIS A 14 -15.92 -16.14 17.77
N ASN A 15 -16.63 -15.08 17.37
CA ASN A 15 -16.47 -13.71 17.88
C ASN A 15 -15.21 -12.94 17.43
N ASP A 16 -14.43 -13.45 16.47
CA ASP A 16 -13.41 -12.64 15.80
C ASP A 16 -14.14 -11.58 14.95
N PHE A 17 -14.20 -10.34 15.46
CA PHE A 17 -14.88 -9.19 14.83
C PHE A 17 -16.41 -9.28 14.72
N GLY A 18 -17.04 -10.22 15.43
CA GLY A 18 -18.49 -10.47 15.33
C GLY A 18 -18.91 -11.07 13.99
N ILE A 19 -17.98 -11.72 13.27
CA ILE A 19 -18.22 -12.33 11.95
C ILE A 19 -18.14 -13.86 12.09
N ASP A 20 -19.28 -14.54 11.98
CA ASP A 20 -19.37 -16.02 12.06
C ASP A 20 -19.53 -16.69 10.67
N LEU A 21 -19.30 -15.93 9.60
CA LEU A 21 -19.47 -16.37 8.21
C LEU A 21 -18.12 -16.50 7.49
N GLU A 22 -18.05 -17.45 6.56
CA GLU A 22 -16.91 -17.62 5.65
C GLU A 22 -16.69 -16.35 4.82
N LEU A 23 -15.42 -16.06 4.53
CA LEU A 23 -14.99 -14.84 3.82
C LEU A 23 -15.81 -14.55 2.56
N TYR A 24 -16.11 -15.57 1.76
CA TYR A 24 -16.87 -15.41 0.51
C TYR A 24 -18.30 -14.91 0.68
N LYS A 25 -18.90 -15.13 1.86
CA LYS A 25 -20.30 -14.74 2.12
C LYS A 25 -20.45 -13.25 2.40
N TRP A 26 -19.39 -12.57 2.82
CA TRP A 26 -19.47 -11.16 3.24
C TRP A 26 -18.44 -10.26 2.55
N ALA A 27 -17.35 -10.80 2.03
CA ALA A 27 -16.29 -10.05 1.35
C ALA A 27 -16.29 -10.21 -0.19
N CYS A 28 -17.18 -11.04 -0.73
CA CYS A 28 -17.18 -11.39 -2.15
C CYS A 28 -18.57 -11.23 -2.79
N PHE A 29 -18.57 -11.19 -4.13
CA PHE A 29 -19.77 -11.32 -4.95
C PHE A 29 -19.66 -12.59 -5.80
N LYS A 30 -20.81 -13.20 -6.11
CA LYS A 30 -20.87 -14.29 -7.09
C LYS A 30 -20.67 -13.69 -8.48
N LYS A 31 -19.71 -14.21 -9.25
CA LYS A 31 -19.48 -13.75 -10.62
C LYS A 31 -20.72 -14.06 -11.48
N PRO A 32 -21.12 -13.17 -12.40
CA PRO A 32 -22.15 -13.47 -13.39
C PRO A 32 -21.77 -14.71 -14.20
N GLU A 33 -22.73 -15.57 -14.53
CA GLU A 33 -22.44 -16.82 -15.26
C GLU A 33 -21.86 -16.56 -16.65
N SER A 34 -22.25 -15.47 -17.31
CA SER A 34 -21.66 -15.10 -18.59
C SER A 34 -20.20 -14.66 -18.47
N ALA A 35 -19.73 -14.21 -17.30
CA ALA A 35 -18.35 -13.82 -17.08
C ALA A 35 -17.38 -15.00 -17.19
N PHE A 36 -17.86 -16.25 -17.05
CA PHE A 36 -17.09 -17.45 -17.33
C PHE A 36 -16.74 -17.59 -18.83
N ASN A 37 -17.56 -17.01 -19.71
CA ASN A 37 -17.42 -17.11 -21.17
C ASN A 37 -16.84 -15.84 -21.80
N CYS A 38 -17.28 -14.65 -21.38
CA CYS A 38 -16.85 -13.37 -21.95
C CYS A 38 -15.70 -12.70 -21.17
N GLY A 39 -15.41 -13.18 -19.95
CA GLY A 39 -14.28 -12.72 -19.12
C GLY A 39 -14.40 -11.31 -18.54
N ALA A 40 -15.47 -10.57 -18.81
CA ALA A 40 -15.64 -9.19 -18.36
C ALA A 40 -16.75 -9.07 -17.31
N ILE A 41 -16.44 -8.35 -16.22
CA ILE A 41 -17.39 -7.97 -15.18
C ILE A 41 -17.33 -6.46 -15.04
N TRP A 42 -18.48 -5.82 -14.92
CA TRP A 42 -18.63 -4.38 -14.71
C TRP A 42 -19.39 -4.15 -13.40
N TYR A 43 -19.18 -3.01 -12.75
CA TYR A 43 -19.93 -2.65 -11.55
C TYR A 43 -20.28 -1.16 -11.50
N SER A 44 -21.38 -0.81 -10.85
CA SER A 44 -21.70 0.59 -10.51
C SER A 44 -21.04 0.94 -9.16
N PRO A 45 -20.17 1.95 -9.08
CA PRO A 45 -19.62 2.41 -7.81
C PRO A 45 -20.67 3.10 -6.91
N GLN A 46 -21.82 3.50 -7.46
CA GLN A 46 -22.91 4.13 -6.69
C GLN A 46 -23.78 3.08 -5.97
N THR A 47 -24.12 1.98 -6.65
CA THR A 47 -25.04 0.96 -6.12
C THR A 47 -24.38 -0.35 -5.74
N TRP A 48 -23.12 -0.56 -6.12
CA TRP A 48 -22.39 -1.83 -5.99
C TRP A 48 -23.07 -3.03 -6.67
N GLN A 49 -23.90 -2.76 -7.68
CA GLN A 49 -24.46 -3.79 -8.54
C GLN A 49 -23.45 -4.21 -9.62
N PHE A 50 -23.49 -5.49 -10.01
CA PHE A 50 -22.60 -6.09 -10.99
C PHE A 50 -23.34 -6.38 -12.30
N PHE A 51 -22.63 -6.21 -13.41
CA PHE A 51 -23.17 -6.25 -14.77
C PHE A 51 -22.19 -6.95 -15.71
N GLU A 52 -22.73 -7.41 -16.83
CA GLU A 52 -21.99 -8.14 -17.87
C GLU A 52 -21.48 -7.18 -18.96
N GLU A 53 -22.14 -6.03 -19.11
CA GLU A 53 -21.89 -5.06 -20.16
C GLU A 53 -21.42 -3.71 -19.63
N ALA A 54 -20.58 -3.05 -20.43
CA ALA A 54 -20.22 -1.66 -20.22
C ALA A 54 -21.45 -0.76 -20.34
N ALA A 55 -21.54 0.24 -19.48
CA ALA A 55 -22.52 1.31 -19.60
C ALA A 55 -21.97 2.56 -18.91
N GLU A 56 -22.60 3.71 -19.16
CA GLU A 56 -22.26 4.95 -18.48
C GLU A 56 -22.30 4.78 -16.95
N GLY A 57 -21.29 5.33 -16.27
CA GLY A 57 -21.14 5.21 -14.82
C GLY A 57 -20.64 3.85 -14.31
N ARG A 58 -20.51 2.82 -15.17
CA ARG A 58 -19.96 1.51 -14.76
C ARG A 58 -18.44 1.46 -14.89
N ARG A 59 -17.79 0.73 -13.98
CA ARG A 59 -16.34 0.47 -13.99
C ARG A 59 -16.06 -0.99 -14.27
N LYS A 60 -15.03 -1.28 -15.07
CA LYS A 60 -14.57 -2.65 -15.31
C LYS A 60 -13.94 -3.21 -14.03
N TYR A 61 -14.39 -4.37 -13.59
CA TYR A 61 -13.75 -5.12 -12.50
C TYR A 61 -12.52 -5.83 -13.05
N ASN A 62 -11.33 -5.31 -12.72
CA ASN A 62 -10.07 -5.87 -13.19
C ASN A 62 -8.98 -5.81 -12.10
N PRO A 63 -9.13 -6.59 -11.02
CA PRO A 63 -8.13 -6.63 -9.94
C PRO A 63 -6.79 -7.24 -10.40
N GLN A 64 -6.76 -7.97 -11.53
CA GLN A 64 -5.52 -8.51 -12.11
C GLN A 64 -4.54 -7.40 -12.52
N MET A 65 -5.01 -6.18 -12.81
CA MET A 65 -4.14 -5.04 -13.08
C MET A 65 -3.17 -4.75 -11.93
N LEU A 66 -3.60 -4.96 -10.67
CA LEU A 66 -2.74 -4.74 -9.50
C LEU A 66 -1.51 -5.67 -9.51
N TYR A 67 -1.67 -6.88 -10.04
CA TYR A 67 -0.60 -7.86 -10.13
C TYR A 67 0.35 -7.63 -11.30
N GLN A 68 -0.02 -6.81 -12.29
CA GLN A 68 0.90 -6.49 -13.39
C GLN A 68 2.15 -5.76 -12.89
N TYR A 69 2.01 -4.90 -11.88
CA TYR A 69 3.13 -4.21 -11.26
C TYR A 69 4.05 -5.17 -10.49
N ILE A 70 3.47 -6.19 -9.86
CA ILE A 70 4.22 -7.27 -9.19
C ILE A 70 5.02 -8.08 -10.21
N GLN A 71 4.37 -8.48 -11.31
CA GLN A 71 4.93 -9.33 -12.35
C GLN A 71 6.02 -8.65 -13.19
N ARG A 72 5.99 -7.31 -13.29
CA ARG A 72 6.99 -6.53 -14.04
C ARG A 72 8.31 -6.34 -13.27
N HIS A 73 8.37 -6.72 -12.00
CA HIS A 73 9.55 -6.54 -11.17
C HIS A 73 10.02 -7.88 -10.58
N SER A 74 11.20 -8.35 -11.01
CA SER A 74 11.76 -9.64 -10.57
C SER A 74 11.93 -9.71 -9.06
N ASP A 75 12.45 -8.64 -8.45
CA ASP A 75 12.68 -8.56 -7.00
C ASP A 75 11.41 -8.80 -6.18
N ILE A 76 10.30 -8.22 -6.64
CA ILE A 76 9.00 -8.38 -6.01
C ILE A 76 8.49 -9.80 -6.24
N THR A 77 8.56 -10.28 -7.47
CA THR A 77 8.11 -11.65 -7.83
C THR A 77 8.87 -12.72 -7.02
N ASP A 78 10.19 -12.61 -6.89
CA ASP A 78 11.02 -13.54 -6.14
C ASP A 78 10.74 -13.49 -4.64
N TRP A 79 10.56 -12.29 -4.08
CA TRP A 79 10.09 -12.13 -2.70
C TRP A 79 8.75 -12.82 -2.48
N PHE A 80 7.80 -12.57 -3.38
CA PHE A 80 6.47 -13.14 -3.31
C PHE A 80 6.53 -14.67 -3.34
N ASN A 81 7.27 -15.24 -4.29
CA ASN A 81 7.46 -16.68 -4.40
C ASN A 81 8.08 -17.29 -3.13
N ARG A 82 9.15 -16.68 -2.57
CA ARG A 82 9.79 -17.17 -1.33
C ARG A 82 8.86 -17.15 -0.11
N LYS A 83 7.91 -16.22 -0.07
CA LYS A 83 6.92 -16.10 1.00
C LYS A 83 5.67 -16.97 0.77
N GLY A 84 5.55 -17.57 -0.42
CA GLY A 84 4.35 -18.25 -0.87
C GLY A 84 3.19 -17.28 -1.08
N TYR A 85 3.48 -16.04 -1.50
CA TYR A 85 2.50 -15.08 -1.99
C TYR A 85 2.16 -15.41 -3.45
N ARG A 86 0.88 -15.26 -3.84
CA ARG A 86 0.50 -15.30 -5.26
C ARG A 86 0.99 -14.06 -5.98
N THR A 87 1.41 -14.21 -7.22
CA THR A 87 1.81 -13.13 -8.13
C THR A 87 0.76 -12.85 -9.21
N SER A 88 -0.39 -13.52 -9.13
CA SER A 88 -1.55 -13.35 -10.02
C SER A 88 -2.83 -13.87 -9.37
N LEU A 89 -3.99 -13.40 -9.84
CA LEU A 89 -5.29 -14.00 -9.51
C LEU A 89 -5.63 -15.20 -10.41
N MET A 90 -4.91 -15.35 -11.52
CA MET A 90 -5.10 -16.41 -12.51
C MET A 90 -3.84 -17.28 -12.64
N PRO A 91 -3.96 -18.61 -12.80
CA PRO A 91 -5.21 -19.38 -12.83
C PRO A 91 -5.92 -19.43 -11.47
N TYR A 92 -7.22 -19.72 -11.45
CA TYR A 92 -7.96 -19.93 -10.20
C TYR A 92 -7.42 -21.17 -9.48
N ALA A 93 -7.31 -21.08 -8.15
CA ALA A 93 -6.79 -22.17 -7.33
C ALA A 93 -7.84 -23.24 -6.99
N ASN A 94 -9.14 -22.88 -7.05
CA ASN A 94 -10.26 -23.77 -6.72
C ASN A 94 -11.59 -23.23 -7.29
N ASP A 95 -12.65 -24.04 -7.19
CA ASP A 95 -14.01 -23.73 -7.66
C ASP A 95 -14.59 -22.46 -7.00
N LEU A 96 -14.27 -22.19 -5.72
CA LEU A 96 -14.75 -20.97 -5.07
C LEU A 96 -14.15 -19.73 -5.73
N GLU A 97 -12.85 -19.74 -6.02
CA GLU A 97 -12.18 -18.64 -6.72
C GLU A 97 -12.66 -18.50 -8.16
N GLU A 98 -13.09 -19.60 -8.78
CA GLU A 98 -13.75 -19.55 -10.07
C GLU A 98 -15.09 -18.82 -9.95
N HIS A 99 -15.95 -19.16 -8.99
CA HIS A 99 -17.32 -18.64 -8.92
C HIS A 99 -17.49 -17.32 -8.16
N TYR A 100 -16.56 -16.97 -7.27
CA TYR A 100 -16.63 -15.79 -6.42
C TYR A 100 -15.41 -14.90 -6.61
N ALA A 101 -15.62 -13.59 -6.50
CA ALA A 101 -14.57 -12.58 -6.56
C ALA A 101 -14.70 -11.63 -5.37
N PHE A 102 -13.57 -11.12 -4.88
CA PHE A 102 -13.58 -10.07 -3.86
C PHE A 102 -14.39 -8.86 -4.31
N HIS A 103 -15.22 -8.34 -3.42
CA HIS A 103 -15.92 -7.10 -3.66
C HIS A 103 -14.90 -5.98 -3.94
N PRO A 104 -15.16 -5.04 -4.87
CA PRO A 104 -14.19 -3.97 -5.18
C PRO A 104 -13.72 -3.18 -3.96
N LEU A 105 -14.58 -2.98 -2.95
CA LEU A 105 -14.19 -2.35 -1.68
C LEU A 105 -13.13 -3.16 -0.90
N ILE A 106 -13.24 -4.49 -0.93
CA ILE A 106 -12.26 -5.39 -0.29
C ILE A 106 -10.95 -5.36 -1.07
N VAL A 107 -11.03 -5.34 -2.40
CA VAL A 107 -9.85 -5.16 -3.26
C VAL A 107 -9.14 -3.84 -2.92
N GLN A 108 -9.88 -2.73 -2.87
CA GLN A 108 -9.32 -1.40 -2.60
C GLN A 108 -8.74 -1.28 -1.19
N ARG A 109 -9.43 -1.78 -0.16
CA ARG A 109 -9.04 -1.57 1.24
C ARG A 109 -8.02 -2.58 1.74
N LEU A 110 -8.11 -3.83 1.30
CA LEU A 110 -7.29 -4.92 1.85
C LEU A 110 -6.24 -5.39 0.85
N LEU A 111 -6.66 -5.83 -0.34
CA LEU A 111 -5.71 -6.41 -1.31
C LEU A 111 -4.67 -5.39 -1.75
N MET A 112 -5.12 -4.20 -2.16
CA MET A 112 -4.25 -3.16 -2.68
C MET A 112 -3.25 -2.68 -1.63
N GLY A 113 -3.71 -2.39 -0.41
CA GLY A 113 -2.82 -1.99 0.70
C GLY A 113 -1.74 -3.03 0.99
N ARG A 114 -2.14 -4.31 1.11
CA ARG A 114 -1.19 -5.38 1.41
C ARG A 114 -0.22 -5.68 0.27
N LEU A 115 -0.67 -5.62 -0.99
CA LEU A 115 0.22 -5.73 -2.15
C LEU A 115 1.27 -4.62 -2.13
N GLY A 116 0.87 -3.38 -1.89
CA GLY A 116 1.80 -2.25 -1.79
C GLY A 116 2.81 -2.43 -0.67
N GLU A 117 2.35 -2.82 0.51
CA GLU A 117 3.20 -3.09 1.68
C GLU A 117 4.29 -4.13 1.39
N GLU A 118 3.91 -5.35 0.97
CA GLU A 118 4.90 -6.41 0.71
C GLU A 118 5.76 -6.12 -0.51
N ALA A 119 5.25 -5.40 -1.52
CA ALA A 119 6.05 -4.98 -2.66
C ALA A 119 7.18 -4.03 -2.25
N ILE A 120 6.88 -3.01 -1.42
CA ILE A 120 7.90 -2.08 -0.93
C ILE A 120 8.92 -2.82 -0.06
N ARG A 121 8.47 -3.74 0.80
CA ARG A 121 9.37 -4.59 1.60
C ARG A 121 10.29 -5.44 0.72
N ALA A 122 9.78 -6.00 -0.38
CA ALA A 122 10.58 -6.75 -1.34
C ALA A 122 11.68 -5.88 -1.97
N LEU A 123 11.34 -4.68 -2.43
CA LEU A 123 12.27 -3.74 -3.05
C LEU A 123 13.39 -3.31 -2.08
N LEU A 124 13.04 -3.00 -0.82
CA LEU A 124 14.02 -2.69 0.22
C LEU A 124 14.98 -3.86 0.51
N HIS A 125 14.44 -5.07 0.55
CA HIS A 125 15.23 -6.28 0.79
C HIS A 125 16.17 -6.58 -0.37
N GLU A 126 15.72 -6.55 -1.63
CA GLU A 126 16.58 -7.01 -2.71
C GLU A 126 17.80 -6.13 -2.93
N ARG A 127 17.63 -4.80 -2.86
CA ARG A 127 18.70 -3.84 -3.17
C ARG A 127 19.81 -3.79 -2.12
N TYR A 128 19.44 -3.70 -0.84
CA TYR A 128 20.41 -3.49 0.27
C TYR A 128 20.26 -4.48 1.42
N LYS A 129 19.44 -5.53 1.25
CA LYS A 129 19.13 -6.52 2.31
C LYS A 129 18.60 -5.86 3.58
N ILE A 130 17.87 -4.74 3.41
CA ILE A 130 17.23 -4.03 4.51
C ILE A 130 16.14 -4.91 5.10
N ILE A 131 16.26 -5.23 6.38
CA ILE A 131 15.33 -6.11 7.08
C ILE A 131 14.20 -5.28 7.68
N THR A 132 12.96 -5.63 7.35
CA THR A 132 11.75 -4.98 7.85
C THR A 132 10.92 -5.90 8.75
N THR A 133 10.16 -5.34 9.68
CA THR A 133 9.24 -6.09 10.55
C THR A 133 7.89 -5.39 10.68
N THR A 134 6.82 -6.18 10.65
CA THR A 134 5.44 -5.75 10.93
C THR A 134 5.05 -5.96 12.38
N GLN A 135 5.97 -6.48 13.20
CA GLN A 135 5.74 -6.64 14.63
C GLN A 135 5.78 -5.27 15.30
N VAL A 136 4.69 -4.93 15.96
CA VAL A 136 4.60 -3.77 16.85
C VAL A 136 4.93 -4.21 18.28
N SER A 137 5.79 -3.45 18.95
CA SER A 137 6.15 -3.67 20.36
C SER A 137 5.08 -3.14 21.32
N ASP A 138 4.27 -2.18 20.87
CA ASP A 138 3.21 -1.54 21.66
C ASP A 138 1.93 -1.39 20.82
N HIS A 139 0.79 -1.82 21.34
CA HIS A 139 -0.50 -1.74 20.63
C HIS A 139 -0.93 -0.29 20.31
N ARG A 140 -0.41 0.72 21.02
CA ARG A 140 -0.74 2.13 20.79
C ARG A 140 -0.17 2.69 19.48
N ILE A 141 0.81 2.01 18.87
CA ILE A 141 1.35 2.36 17.56
C ILE A 141 0.67 1.61 16.41
N PHE A 142 -0.28 0.72 16.74
CA PHE A 142 -1.03 -0.02 15.74
C PHE A 142 -1.74 0.95 14.78
N GLU A 143 -1.71 0.64 13.48
CA GLU A 143 -2.22 1.48 12.37
C GLU A 143 -1.53 2.85 12.18
N LEU A 144 -0.52 3.20 12.98
CA LEU A 144 0.24 4.44 12.73
C LEU A 144 1.22 4.29 11.57
N TYR A 145 1.75 3.10 11.34
CA TYR A 145 2.58 2.75 10.17
C TYR A 145 2.44 1.25 9.89
N ASP A 146 2.83 0.80 8.68
CA ASP A 146 2.65 -0.60 8.27
C ASP A 146 3.81 -1.50 8.71
N PHE A 147 5.05 -1.01 8.60
CA PHE A 147 6.22 -1.74 9.08
C PHE A 147 7.37 -0.82 9.51
N SER A 148 8.26 -1.37 10.33
CA SER A 148 9.50 -0.72 10.75
C SER A 148 10.72 -1.34 10.08
N VAL A 149 11.78 -0.54 9.93
CA VAL A 149 13.09 -1.02 9.49
C VAL A 149 13.92 -1.40 10.72
N LYS A 150 14.50 -2.60 10.74
CA LYS A 150 15.35 -3.04 11.86
C LYS A 150 16.62 -2.19 11.95
N ASN A 151 17.03 -1.90 13.19
CA ASN A 151 18.22 -1.10 13.51
C ASN A 151 18.21 0.30 12.86
N SER A 152 17.02 0.89 12.73
CA SER A 152 16.85 2.16 12.04
C SER A 152 15.76 3.02 12.67
N ASP A 153 15.85 4.33 12.44
CA ASP A 153 14.85 5.31 12.84
C ASP A 153 13.61 5.33 11.95
N TYR A 154 13.63 4.65 10.80
CA TYR A 154 12.56 4.75 9.82
C TYR A 154 11.35 3.84 10.14
N ARG A 155 10.16 4.43 10.07
CA ARG A 155 8.84 3.77 10.08
C ARG A 155 8.12 4.07 8.79
N ILE A 156 7.64 3.03 8.11
CA ILE A 156 7.09 3.15 6.76
C ILE A 156 5.59 2.88 6.79
N ASP A 157 4.83 3.88 6.35
CA ASP A 157 3.42 3.81 6.01
C ASP A 157 3.32 3.64 4.48
N ALA A 158 3.07 2.41 4.07
CA ALA A 158 3.06 1.96 2.69
C ALA A 158 1.70 2.22 2.06
N LYS A 159 1.72 2.90 0.92
CA LYS A 159 0.53 3.23 0.15
C LYS A 159 0.56 2.53 -1.19
N PHE A 160 -0.64 2.34 -1.73
CA PHE A 160 -0.81 1.98 -3.13
C PHE A 160 -1.99 2.82 -3.62
N TRP A 161 -1.73 4.10 -3.82
CA TRP A 161 -2.68 5.12 -4.22
C TRP A 161 -2.65 5.29 -5.74
N GLY A 162 -3.82 5.53 -6.31
CA GLY A 162 -3.95 5.97 -7.70
C GLY A 162 -3.69 7.46 -7.83
N GLN A 163 -3.57 7.94 -9.07
CA GLN A 163 -3.24 9.33 -9.36
C GLN A 163 -4.22 10.33 -8.73
N ASP A 164 -5.52 10.10 -8.87
CA ASP A 164 -6.55 10.98 -8.28
C ASP A 164 -6.38 11.19 -6.77
N THR A 165 -5.86 10.17 -6.06
CA THR A 165 -5.62 10.28 -4.61
C THR A 165 -4.35 11.06 -4.30
N LEU A 166 -3.32 10.93 -5.14
CA LEU A 166 -2.09 11.72 -5.03
C LEU A 166 -2.36 13.20 -5.33
N ASP A 167 -3.09 13.49 -6.42
CA ASP A 167 -3.48 14.85 -6.81
C ASP A 167 -4.30 15.52 -5.71
N LYS A 168 -5.31 14.82 -5.17
CA LYS A 168 -6.11 15.35 -4.07
C LYS A 168 -5.27 15.63 -2.83
N ALA A 169 -4.31 14.77 -2.51
CA ALA A 169 -3.43 14.98 -1.36
C ALA A 169 -2.52 16.20 -1.55
N ASP A 170 -2.02 16.43 -2.77
CA ASP A 170 -1.26 17.64 -3.10
C ASP A 170 -2.14 18.89 -3.02
N GLU A 171 -3.34 18.87 -3.60
CA GLU A 171 -4.31 19.96 -3.52
C GLU A 171 -4.64 20.33 -2.07
N GLU A 172 -4.92 19.35 -1.22
CA GLU A 172 -5.17 19.54 0.22
C GLU A 172 -3.95 20.18 0.92
N TYR A 173 -2.73 19.78 0.55
CA TYR A 173 -1.51 20.35 1.08
C TYR A 173 -1.27 21.80 0.66
N GLN A 174 -1.47 22.12 -0.63
CA GLN A 174 -1.35 23.50 -1.13
C GLN A 174 -2.39 24.42 -0.46
N GLN A 175 -3.62 23.93 -0.27
CA GLN A 175 -4.66 24.67 0.44
C GLN A 175 -4.28 24.95 1.90
N TRP A 176 -3.69 23.98 2.58
CA TRP A 176 -3.21 24.15 3.95
C TRP A 176 -2.06 25.15 4.07
N LEU A 177 -1.13 25.17 3.11
CA LEU A 177 -0.10 26.22 3.04
C LEU A 177 -0.73 27.60 2.85
N ALA A 178 -1.71 27.70 1.94
CA ALA A 178 -2.42 28.95 1.67
C ALA A 178 -3.26 29.44 2.87
N SER A 179 -3.69 28.54 3.77
CA SER A 179 -4.42 28.92 4.99
C SER A 179 -3.52 29.42 6.12
N GLY A 180 -2.22 29.55 5.89
CA GLY A 180 -1.25 29.96 6.92
C GLY A 180 -0.91 28.81 7.87
N THR A 181 -0.96 27.57 7.38
CA THR A 181 -0.60 26.34 8.13
C THR A 181 -1.45 26.12 9.38
N ASP A 182 -2.77 26.31 9.29
CA ASP A 182 -3.68 26.07 10.42
C ASP A 182 -3.54 24.61 10.92
N PRO A 183 -3.14 24.37 12.18
CA PRO A 183 -3.00 23.03 12.73
C PRO A 183 -4.29 22.20 12.69
N ASN A 184 -5.46 22.83 12.62
CA ASN A 184 -6.75 22.14 12.54
C ASN A 184 -7.08 21.64 11.12
N GLN A 185 -6.33 22.09 10.13
CA GLN A 185 -6.50 21.73 8.71
C GLN A 185 -5.30 20.96 8.17
N THR A 186 -4.42 20.46 9.05
CA THR A 186 -3.19 19.78 8.64
C THR A 186 -3.49 18.54 7.81
N PRO A 187 -2.98 18.46 6.57
CA PRO A 187 -3.27 17.37 5.65
C PRO A 187 -2.72 16.05 6.18
N LEU A 188 -3.46 14.97 5.93
CA LEU A 188 -3.08 13.57 6.22
C LEU A 188 -2.77 13.24 7.70
N GLY A 189 -2.87 14.21 8.62
CA GLY A 189 -2.60 14.02 10.06
C GLY A 189 -1.16 13.60 10.39
N LEU A 190 -0.20 13.84 9.49
CA LEU A 190 1.16 13.28 9.59
C LEU A 190 1.95 13.78 10.80
N SER A 191 1.88 15.07 11.13
CA SER A 191 2.52 15.62 12.34
C SER A 191 2.01 14.95 13.61
N SER A 192 0.69 14.78 13.73
CA SER A 192 0.08 14.10 14.89
C SER A 192 0.47 12.61 14.94
N LYS A 193 0.48 11.95 13.79
CA LYS A 193 0.91 10.55 13.64
C LYS A 193 2.36 10.38 14.11
N LEU A 194 3.29 11.21 13.63
CA LEU A 194 4.69 11.16 14.03
C LEU A 194 4.87 11.45 15.53
N ALA A 195 4.19 12.46 16.07
CA ALA A 195 4.26 12.78 17.49
C ALA A 195 3.82 11.60 18.38
N LYS A 196 2.75 10.89 18.00
CA LYS A 196 2.29 9.68 18.71
C LYS A 196 3.32 8.56 18.65
N ILE A 197 3.97 8.34 17.50
CA ILE A 197 5.02 7.33 17.36
C ILE A 197 6.22 7.70 18.26
N ARG A 198 6.70 8.95 18.18
CA ARG A 198 7.86 9.43 18.97
C ARG A 198 7.63 9.37 20.47
N ALA A 199 6.40 9.62 20.92
CA ALA A 199 6.04 9.49 22.34
C ALA A 199 6.19 8.06 22.89
N ILE A 200 6.25 7.05 22.03
CA ILE A 200 6.35 5.63 22.41
C ILE A 200 7.73 5.06 22.07
N GLU A 201 8.26 5.39 20.88
CA GLU A 201 9.48 4.78 20.33
C GLU A 201 10.71 5.69 20.38
N GLY A 202 10.55 6.96 20.78
CA GLY A 202 11.63 7.94 20.95
C GLY A 202 11.69 9.01 19.86
N ASP A 203 12.30 10.14 20.19
CA ASP A 203 12.24 11.38 19.38
C ASP A 203 12.99 11.30 18.03
N ASN A 204 13.93 10.36 17.89
CA ASN A 204 14.72 10.22 16.66
C ASN A 204 13.96 9.53 15.52
N VAL A 205 12.79 8.94 15.79
CA VAL A 205 12.01 8.22 14.79
C VAL A 205 11.61 9.14 13.64
N LYS A 206 11.73 8.63 12.41
CA LYS A 206 11.33 9.28 11.16
C LYS A 206 10.16 8.52 10.53
N LEU A 207 9.17 9.26 10.02
CA LEU A 207 8.02 8.68 9.33
C LEU A 207 8.21 8.78 7.81
N VAL A 208 7.95 7.70 7.10
CA VAL A 208 8.00 7.64 5.63
C VAL A 208 6.63 7.26 5.11
N ILE A 209 6.06 8.10 4.25
CA ILE A 209 4.91 7.76 3.43
C ILE A 209 5.42 7.32 2.06
N ALA A 210 5.35 6.02 1.77
CA ALA A 210 5.89 5.45 0.54
C ALA A 210 4.77 4.86 -0.30
N ASN A 211 4.46 5.50 -1.42
CA ASN A 211 3.51 4.93 -2.37
C ASN A 211 4.21 3.94 -3.31
N PHE A 212 3.61 2.78 -3.56
CA PHE A 212 4.22 1.71 -4.33
C PHE A 212 4.42 2.11 -5.80
N VAL A 213 3.36 2.55 -6.48
CA VAL A 213 3.39 2.87 -7.91
C VAL A 213 2.98 4.31 -8.14
N ALA A 214 3.83 5.07 -8.82
CA ALA A 214 3.46 6.37 -9.36
C ALA A 214 3.21 6.29 -10.87
N PRO A 215 2.29 7.09 -11.40
CA PRO A 215 2.01 7.10 -12.83
C PRO A 215 3.05 7.83 -13.68
N HIS A 216 3.98 8.58 -13.09
CA HIS A 216 5.01 9.35 -13.80
C HIS A 216 6.42 9.07 -13.29
N SER A 217 7.42 9.24 -14.15
CA SER A 217 8.85 8.95 -13.86
C SER A 217 9.44 9.80 -12.76
N ASP A 218 8.97 11.04 -12.62
CA ASP A 218 9.60 12.06 -11.77
C ASP A 218 9.09 11.95 -10.34
N CYS A 219 9.35 10.81 -9.71
CA CYS A 219 9.04 10.54 -8.31
C CYS A 219 10.21 10.95 -7.43
N GLN A 220 10.26 12.23 -7.09
CA GLN A 220 11.24 12.73 -6.13
C GLN A 220 10.85 12.33 -4.70
N LEU A 221 11.87 12.15 -3.85
CA LEU A 221 11.68 12.00 -2.41
C LEU A 221 11.60 13.40 -1.80
N LEU A 222 10.48 13.70 -1.15
CA LEU A 222 10.24 14.98 -0.50
C LEU A 222 10.48 14.86 1.00
N GLY A 223 11.15 15.87 1.58
CA GLY A 223 11.46 15.93 3.00
C GLY A 223 10.73 17.06 3.71
N PHE A 224 10.27 16.79 4.92
CA PHE A 224 9.58 17.75 5.78
C PHE A 224 10.04 17.64 7.23
N SER A 225 9.95 18.75 7.97
CA SER A 225 10.04 18.73 9.43
C SER A 225 8.80 18.07 10.05
N SER A 226 8.83 17.88 11.37
CA SER A 226 7.70 17.35 12.16
C SER A 226 6.47 18.25 12.13
N GLN A 227 6.62 19.52 11.74
CA GLN A 227 5.54 20.49 11.51
C GLN A 227 5.15 20.60 10.03
N LEU A 228 5.59 19.65 9.19
CA LEU A 228 5.34 19.63 7.73
C LEU A 228 5.90 20.84 6.99
N ILE A 229 6.98 21.45 7.49
CA ILE A 229 7.70 22.50 6.76
C ILE A 229 8.66 21.80 5.79
N PRO A 230 8.61 22.12 4.47
CA PRO A 230 9.52 21.52 3.50
C PRO A 230 10.99 21.75 3.86
N THR A 231 11.81 20.72 3.70
CA THR A 231 13.27 20.79 3.85
C THR A 231 13.96 20.21 2.63
N GLN A 232 15.06 20.86 2.21
CA GLN A 232 15.93 20.36 1.15
C GLN A 232 16.93 19.32 1.66
N ASP A 233 17.23 19.35 2.96
CA ASP A 233 18.06 18.35 3.61
C ASP A 233 17.20 17.14 4.01
N LEU A 234 17.19 16.14 3.12
CA LEU A 234 16.43 14.90 3.32
C LEU A 234 16.97 14.08 4.50
N TYR A 235 18.27 14.14 4.81
CA TYR A 235 18.86 13.38 5.91
C TYR A 235 18.34 13.88 7.26
N HIS A 236 18.10 15.19 7.40
CA HIS A 236 17.52 15.79 8.61
C HIS A 236 15.98 15.86 8.60
N ALA A 237 15.31 15.41 7.54
CA ALA A 237 13.85 15.37 7.50
C ALA A 237 13.27 14.44 8.58
N ASP A 238 12.18 14.87 9.20
CA ASP A 238 11.40 14.10 10.18
C ASP A 238 10.36 13.22 9.48
N ILE A 239 9.81 13.73 8.38
CA ILE A 239 8.80 13.09 7.55
C ILE A 239 9.31 13.07 6.11
N LEU A 240 9.27 11.89 5.48
CA LEU A 240 9.59 11.71 4.07
C LEU A 240 8.34 11.27 3.32
N ILE A 241 8.11 11.82 2.12
CA ILE A 241 7.01 11.45 1.25
C ILE A 241 7.55 11.06 -0.12
N LEU A 242 7.18 9.86 -0.59
CA LEU A 242 7.56 9.35 -1.89
C LEU A 242 6.31 9.00 -2.70
N GLY A 243 6.13 9.67 -3.84
CA GLY A 243 4.97 9.50 -4.73
C GLY A 243 4.91 8.14 -5.44
N GLY A 244 6.02 7.43 -5.57
CA GLY A 244 6.09 6.10 -6.17
C GLY A 244 7.45 5.43 -6.00
N CYS A 245 7.46 4.17 -5.60
CA CYS A 245 8.67 3.34 -5.58
C CYS A 245 9.06 2.85 -6.97
N ILE A 246 8.06 2.59 -7.82
CA ILE A 246 8.20 2.19 -9.22
C ILE A 246 7.23 2.98 -10.11
N THR A 247 7.38 2.85 -11.42
CA THR A 247 6.40 3.36 -12.41
C THR A 247 5.83 2.24 -13.28
N PRO A 248 4.64 2.44 -13.90
CA PRO A 248 4.03 1.45 -14.77
C PRO A 248 4.91 1.00 -15.92
N ASP A 249 5.70 1.92 -16.48
CA ASP A 249 6.37 1.72 -17.78
C ASP A 249 7.75 1.07 -17.68
N THR A 250 8.27 0.89 -16.46
CA THR A 250 9.59 0.30 -16.26
C THR A 250 9.52 -1.17 -15.86
N VAL A 251 10.50 -1.94 -16.31
CA VAL A 251 10.66 -3.36 -15.97
C VAL A 251 11.83 -3.48 -15.02
N SER A 252 11.57 -4.00 -13.81
CA SER A 252 12.58 -4.24 -12.77
C SER A 252 13.48 -3.04 -12.49
N SER A 253 12.91 -1.83 -12.52
CA SER A 253 13.59 -0.62 -12.10
C SER A 253 12.72 0.15 -11.10
N VAL A 254 13.41 0.86 -10.20
CA VAL A 254 12.80 1.73 -9.20
C VAL A 254 12.95 3.19 -9.61
N THR A 255 12.19 4.07 -8.96
CA THR A 255 12.32 5.52 -9.15
C THR A 255 13.55 6.07 -8.43
N LEU A 256 14.10 7.19 -8.91
CA LEU A 256 15.22 7.88 -8.25
C LEU A 256 14.91 8.24 -6.80
N GLY A 257 13.68 8.67 -6.49
CA GLY A 257 13.26 8.95 -5.12
C GLY A 257 13.33 7.71 -4.22
N PHE A 258 12.99 6.54 -4.74
CA PHE A 258 13.15 5.29 -3.99
C PHE A 258 14.62 4.91 -3.79
N GLU A 259 15.49 5.16 -4.78
CA GLU A 259 16.94 4.95 -4.63
C GLU A 259 17.51 5.81 -3.51
N ASN A 260 17.12 7.09 -3.47
CA ASN A 260 17.53 8.02 -2.43
C ASN A 260 17.04 7.57 -1.06
N LEU A 261 15.75 7.22 -0.94
CA LEU A 261 15.16 6.73 0.31
C LEU A 261 15.92 5.50 0.82
N THR A 262 16.17 4.53 -0.05
CA THR A 262 16.81 3.27 0.35
C THR A 262 18.25 3.48 0.77
N THR A 263 18.98 4.36 0.08
CA THR A 263 20.36 4.73 0.42
C THR A 263 20.43 5.41 1.80
N MET A 264 19.50 6.32 2.10
CA MET A 264 19.43 6.98 3.40
C MET A 264 19.11 6.00 4.53
N ILE A 265 18.15 5.09 4.32
CA ILE A 265 17.83 4.03 5.29
C ILE A 265 19.06 3.17 5.55
N TYR A 266 19.77 2.76 4.49
CA TYR A 266 20.98 1.96 4.61
C TYR A 266 22.07 2.67 5.40
N GLN A 267 22.33 3.95 5.13
CA GLN A 267 23.30 4.76 5.88
C GLN A 267 22.92 4.86 7.37
N ASN A 268 21.66 5.16 7.68
CA ASN A 268 21.18 5.25 9.06
C ASN A 268 21.35 3.92 9.83
N ILE A 269 21.18 2.77 9.18
CA ILE A 269 21.45 1.46 9.80
C ILE A 269 22.93 1.32 10.17
N HIS A 270 23.84 1.75 9.30
CA HIS A 270 25.29 1.57 9.49
C HIS A 270 25.90 2.56 10.49
N GLU A 271 25.34 3.76 10.61
CA GLU A 271 25.74 4.74 11.63
C GLU A 271 25.33 4.32 13.05
N ARG A 272 24.42 3.35 13.15
CA ARG A 272 23.86 2.83 14.41
C ARG A 272 24.39 1.46 14.82
N ALA A 273 25.11 0.77 13.94
CA ALA A 273 25.70 -0.55 14.19
C ALA A 273 27.04 -0.42 14.92
#